data_AF-A0AA88XT38-F1
#
_entry.id   AF-A0AA88XT38-F1
#
_cell.length_a   1.000
_cell.length_b   1.000
_cell.length_c   1.000
_cell.angle_alpha   90.00
_cell.angle_beta   90.00
_cell.angle_gamma   90.00
#
_symmetry.space_group_name_H-M   'P 1'
#
loop_
_entity.id
_entity.type
_entity.pdbx_description
1 polymer ?
#
loop_
_entity_poly.entity_id
_entity_poly.type
_entity_poly.pdbx_seq_one_letter_code
_entity_poly.pdbx_strand_id
1 'polypeptide(L)'
;DTLWAHGKLAQYMVGLTSACQDTQSFYGFDVASIVRQQFNTFKSFFQNQKFALSWVVLALCNANLTEETAAMDILIANPGVYTFGIDEASMTVMALSCVDNTSYSAAQRAAEDFILNGMKPDGSFGNEYTTGLAIQALTRYSGARNDIDGMIQKAQDWLARNVIGKFANVAMANQVLPALARRSYVDIKDLKCHTKPNTGVSNTYPINMDHYVFNVTTW
;
A
#
# COMPACT_ATOMS: atom_id res chain seq x y z
N ASP A 1 -2.92 13.49 22.09
CA ASP A 1 -3.09 12.12 21.59
C ASP A 1 -2.58 12.05 20.15
N THR A 2 -1.35 11.56 19.96
CA THR A 2 -0.60 11.59 18.68
C THR A 2 -0.45 10.19 18.06
N LEU A 3 -1.06 9.18 18.66
CA LEU A 3 -0.95 7.77 18.25
C LEU A 3 -1.37 7.55 16.78
N TRP A 4 -2.34 8.31 16.28
CA TRP A 4 -2.79 8.25 14.88
C TRP A 4 -1.70 8.68 13.87
N ALA A 5 -0.69 9.44 14.31
CA ALA A 5 0.36 9.97 13.43
C ALA A 5 1.49 8.97 13.17
N HIS A 6 1.59 7.89 13.95
CA HIS A 6 2.76 6.99 13.92
C HIS A 6 2.85 6.14 12.64
N GLY A 7 1.82 6.07 11.79
CA GLY A 7 1.90 5.52 10.42
C GLY A 7 1.89 6.56 9.30
N LYS A 8 1.64 7.84 9.64
CA LYS A 8 1.41 8.90 8.65
C LYS A 8 2.70 9.39 7.99
N LEU A 9 3.81 9.37 8.71
CA LEU A 9 5.11 9.72 8.12
C LEU A 9 5.52 8.73 7.02
N ALA A 10 5.28 7.44 7.25
CA ALA A 10 5.53 6.41 6.24
C ALA A 10 4.60 6.56 5.02
N GLN A 11 3.31 6.86 5.24
CA GLN A 11 2.38 7.21 4.13
C GLN A 11 2.87 8.43 3.35
N TYR A 12 3.38 9.45 4.04
CA TYR A 12 3.95 10.63 3.42
C TYR A 12 5.18 10.28 2.56
N MET A 13 6.09 9.44 3.07
CA MET A 13 7.24 8.94 2.32
C MET A 13 6.81 8.15 1.07
N VAL A 14 5.81 7.28 1.16
CA VAL A 14 5.23 6.61 -0.02
C VAL A 14 4.72 7.64 -1.04
N GLY A 15 4.08 8.71 -0.58
CA GLY A 15 3.67 9.85 -1.40
C GLY A 15 4.84 10.53 -2.12
N LEU A 16 5.95 10.78 -1.41
CA LEU A 16 7.17 11.34 -2.00
C LEU A 16 7.75 10.44 -3.09
N THR A 17 7.85 9.13 -2.84
CA THR A 17 8.31 8.16 -3.84
C THR A 17 7.39 8.15 -5.06
N SER A 18 6.07 8.16 -4.86
CA SER A 18 5.11 8.21 -5.96
C SER A 18 5.20 9.50 -6.79
N ALA A 19 5.66 10.59 -6.18
CA ALA A 19 5.93 11.88 -6.83
C ALA A 19 7.38 12.01 -7.35
N CYS A 20 8.12 10.90 -7.43
CA CYS A 20 9.49 10.86 -7.92
C CYS A 20 10.46 11.78 -7.16
N GLN A 21 10.24 11.94 -5.85
CA GLN A 21 11.12 12.70 -4.98
C GLN A 21 12.14 11.80 -4.29
N ASP A 22 13.37 12.28 -4.13
CA ASP A 22 14.39 11.58 -3.33
C ASP A 22 14.06 11.69 -1.84
N THR A 23 13.67 10.58 -1.22
CA THR A 23 13.30 10.51 0.18
C THR A 23 14.47 10.68 1.15
N GLN A 24 15.72 10.55 0.69
CA GLN A 24 16.91 10.73 1.52
C GLN A 24 17.46 12.17 1.46
N SER A 25 16.98 12.99 0.52
CA SER A 25 17.43 14.37 0.31
C SER A 25 16.27 15.36 0.05
N PHE A 26 15.10 15.09 0.63
CA PHE A 26 13.91 15.91 0.40
C PHE A 26 13.98 17.24 1.16
N TYR A 27 14.25 18.34 0.45
CA TYR A 27 14.44 19.69 1.03
C TYR A 27 15.43 19.74 2.20
N GLY A 28 16.52 18.96 2.11
CA GLY A 28 17.54 18.87 3.15
C GLY A 28 17.19 17.93 4.32
N PHE A 29 16.08 17.18 4.22
CA PHE A 29 15.69 16.17 5.20
C PHE A 29 15.84 14.76 4.61
N ASP A 30 16.45 13.88 5.39
CA ASP A 30 16.41 12.43 5.14
C ASP A 30 15.14 11.85 5.78
N VAL A 31 14.05 11.87 5.02
CA VAL A 31 12.74 11.38 5.46
C VAL A 31 12.79 9.88 5.78
N ALA A 32 13.60 9.10 5.05
CA ALA A 32 13.77 7.67 5.30
C ALA A 32 14.40 7.42 6.69
N SER A 33 15.43 8.19 7.05
CA SER A 33 16.02 8.13 8.39
C SER A 33 15.03 8.54 9.49
N ILE A 34 14.18 9.54 9.24
CA ILE A 34 13.13 9.94 10.21
C ILE A 34 12.08 8.84 10.36
N VAL A 35 11.68 8.15 9.29
CA VAL A 35 10.77 6.98 9.33
C VAL A 35 11.36 5.85 10.18
N ARG A 36 12.64 5.51 9.97
CA ARG A 36 13.36 4.51 10.79
C ARG A 36 13.43 4.93 12.25
N GLN A 37 13.73 6.20 12.51
CA GLN A 37 13.78 6.73 13.87
C GLN A 37 12.40 6.63 14.55
N GLN A 38 11.31 6.96 13.85
CA GLN A 38 9.96 6.83 14.38
C GLN A 38 9.64 5.38 14.75
N PHE A 39 9.98 4.41 13.89
CA PHE A 39 9.85 2.99 14.20
C PHE A 39 10.62 2.62 15.48
N ASN A 40 11.89 3.00 15.56
CA ASN A 40 12.73 2.65 16.70
C ASN A 40 12.26 3.30 18.02
N THR A 41 11.84 4.57 17.98
CA THR A 41 11.34 5.29 19.15
C THR A 41 10.00 4.73 19.65
N PHE A 42 9.12 4.30 18.74
CA PHE A 42 7.77 3.83 19.06
C PHE A 42 7.58 2.33 18.81
N LYS A 43 8.63 1.52 18.99
CA LYS A 43 8.59 0.08 18.68
C LYS A 43 7.42 -0.66 19.35
N SER A 44 7.10 -0.34 20.61
CA SER A 44 5.99 -0.95 21.36
C SER A 44 4.61 -0.63 20.78
N PHE A 45 4.45 0.54 20.15
CA PHE A 45 3.24 0.87 19.40
C PHE A 45 3.12 -0.03 18.17
N PHE A 46 4.17 -0.13 17.36
CA PHE A 46 4.16 -0.92 16.12
C PHE A 46 4.00 -2.43 16.36
N GLN A 47 4.45 -2.95 17.51
CA GLN A 47 4.19 -4.34 17.92
C GLN A 47 2.70 -4.69 17.96
N ASN A 48 1.85 -3.73 18.30
CA ASN A 48 0.40 -3.91 18.41
C ASN A 48 -0.36 -3.29 17.22
N GLN A 49 0.35 -2.70 16.27
CA GLN A 49 -0.21 -1.86 15.20
C GLN A 49 0.41 -2.25 13.86
N LYS A 50 0.26 -3.52 13.47
CA LYS A 50 0.87 -4.06 12.24
C LYS A 50 0.36 -3.38 10.96
N PHE A 51 -0.86 -2.82 10.98
CA PHE A 51 -1.34 -1.98 9.88
C PHE A 51 -0.42 -0.76 9.68
N ALA A 52 -0.08 -0.04 10.76
CA ALA A 52 0.84 1.09 10.70
C ALA A 52 2.28 0.66 10.41
N LEU A 53 2.73 -0.48 10.96
CA LEU A 53 4.05 -1.03 10.69
C LEU A 53 4.23 -1.42 9.22
N SER A 54 3.19 -1.96 8.59
CA SER A 54 3.21 -2.32 7.18
C SER A 54 3.48 -1.10 6.30
N TRP A 55 2.98 0.09 6.67
CA TRP A 55 3.34 1.32 5.98
C TRP A 55 4.83 1.66 6.08
N VAL A 56 5.46 1.42 7.24
CA VAL A 56 6.91 1.64 7.42
C VAL A 56 7.72 0.74 6.48
N VAL A 57 7.41 -0.56 6.49
CA VAL A 57 8.06 -1.56 5.63
C VAL A 57 7.86 -1.21 4.16
N LEU A 58 6.62 -0.93 3.76
CA LEU A 58 6.26 -0.58 2.39
C LEU A 58 6.93 0.73 1.92
N ALA A 59 7.05 1.74 2.78
CA ALA A 59 7.71 3.00 2.45
C ALA A 59 9.19 2.82 2.15
N LEU A 60 9.91 2.08 3.00
CA LEU A 60 11.33 1.77 2.79
C LEU A 60 11.54 0.94 1.53
N CYS A 61 10.73 -0.10 1.36
CA CYS A 61 10.78 -0.96 0.17
C CYS A 61 10.54 -0.17 -1.14
N ASN A 62 9.52 0.69 -1.16
CA ASN A 62 9.21 1.52 -2.34
C ASN A 62 10.37 2.46 -2.71
N ALA A 63 11.14 2.91 -1.72
CA ALA A 63 12.34 3.71 -1.93
C ALA A 63 13.60 2.89 -2.26
N ASN A 64 13.48 1.57 -2.47
CA ASN A 64 14.59 0.62 -2.64
C ASN A 64 15.59 0.66 -1.47
N LEU A 65 15.10 0.85 -0.25
CA LEU A 65 15.89 0.90 0.96
C LEU A 65 15.64 -0.34 1.81
N THR A 66 16.70 -0.89 2.41
CA THR A 66 16.59 -2.03 3.31
C THR A 66 15.74 -1.69 4.54
N GLU A 67 14.83 -2.61 4.86
CA GLU A 67 13.94 -2.55 6.00
C GLU A 67 14.65 -2.98 7.30
N GLU A 68 14.13 -2.53 8.43
CA GLU A 68 14.66 -2.93 9.74
C GLU A 68 14.30 -4.39 10.04
N THR A 69 15.28 -5.24 10.35
CA THR A 69 15.03 -6.66 10.71
C THR A 69 13.97 -6.79 11.80
N ALA A 70 14.02 -5.92 12.81
CA ALA A 70 13.04 -5.90 13.89
C ALA A 70 11.61 -5.54 13.42
N ALA A 71 11.47 -4.73 12.37
CA ALA A 71 10.16 -4.44 11.78
C ALA A 71 9.62 -5.68 11.07
N MET A 72 10.47 -6.39 10.33
CA MET A 72 10.10 -7.64 9.66
C MET A 72 9.71 -8.73 10.66
N ASP A 73 10.49 -8.91 11.73
CA ASP A 73 10.21 -9.88 12.80
C ASP A 73 8.83 -9.65 13.42
N ILE A 74 8.47 -8.38 13.67
CA ILE A 74 7.14 -8.02 14.20
C ILE A 74 6.05 -8.30 13.17
N LEU A 75 6.28 -7.94 11.91
CA LEU A 75 5.28 -8.06 10.85
C LEU A 75 4.92 -9.54 10.57
N ILE A 76 5.91 -10.43 10.58
CA ILE A 76 5.72 -11.87 10.31
C ILE A 76 5.33 -12.69 11.55
N ALA A 77 5.40 -12.12 12.75
CA ALA A 77 5.03 -12.80 13.99
C ALA A 77 3.53 -13.12 14.02
N ASN A 78 3.16 -14.29 14.56
CA ASN A 78 1.76 -14.73 14.71
C ASN A 78 0.94 -14.61 13.39
N PRO A 79 1.37 -15.30 12.31
CA PRO A 79 0.67 -15.24 11.03
C PRO A 79 -0.78 -15.72 11.16
N GLY A 80 -1.70 -15.09 10.43
CA GLY A 80 -3.14 -15.38 10.52
C GLY A 80 -3.89 -14.61 11.61
N VAL A 81 -3.18 -13.87 12.49
CA VAL A 81 -3.79 -13.04 13.54
C VAL A 81 -3.63 -11.57 13.17
N TYR A 82 -4.76 -10.93 12.84
CA TYR A 82 -4.82 -9.53 12.40
C TYR A 82 -5.78 -8.72 13.26
N THR A 83 -5.24 -7.81 14.07
CA THR A 83 -6.01 -6.97 15.01
C THR A 83 -7.00 -6.06 14.29
N PHE A 84 -6.62 -5.51 13.13
CA PHE A 84 -7.48 -4.67 12.30
C PHE A 84 -8.05 -5.43 11.09
N GLY A 85 -8.16 -6.76 11.19
CA GLY A 85 -8.82 -7.59 10.20
C GLY A 85 -8.20 -7.49 8.81
N ILE A 86 -9.06 -7.41 7.78
CA ILE A 86 -8.66 -7.47 6.37
C ILE A 86 -7.78 -6.28 5.98
N ASP A 87 -7.97 -5.11 6.59
CA ASP A 87 -7.14 -3.93 6.30
C ASP A 87 -5.68 -4.19 6.67
N GLU A 88 -5.44 -4.76 7.85
CA GLU A 88 -4.11 -5.14 8.33
C GLU A 88 -3.51 -6.28 7.51
N ALA A 89 -4.30 -7.32 7.22
CA ALA A 89 -3.84 -8.43 6.40
C ALA A 89 -3.44 -7.95 5.00
N SER A 90 -4.23 -7.06 4.39
CA SER A 90 -3.97 -6.49 3.06
C SER A 90 -2.69 -5.65 3.05
N MET A 91 -2.51 -4.79 4.04
CA MET A 91 -1.27 -4.02 4.19
C MET A 91 -0.06 -4.94 4.43
N THR A 92 -0.23 -6.03 5.17
CA THR A 92 0.82 -7.04 5.40
C THR A 92 1.22 -7.71 4.09
N VAL A 93 0.26 -8.16 3.26
CA VAL A 93 0.55 -8.73 1.94
C VAL A 93 1.31 -7.74 1.07
N MET A 94 0.86 -6.48 1.00
CA MET A 94 1.54 -5.46 0.19
C MET A 94 2.97 -5.21 0.68
N ALA A 95 3.19 -5.10 1.99
CA ALA A 95 4.52 -4.91 2.54
C ALA A 95 5.45 -6.10 2.25
N LEU A 96 5.00 -7.34 2.50
CA LEU A 96 5.80 -8.55 2.28
C LEU A 96 6.08 -8.80 0.79
N SER A 97 5.09 -8.59 -0.08
CA SER A 97 5.28 -8.74 -1.54
C SER A 97 6.20 -7.67 -2.13
N CYS A 98 6.26 -6.47 -1.55
CA CYS A 98 7.23 -5.45 -1.97
C CYS A 98 8.68 -5.90 -1.67
N VAL A 99 8.90 -6.43 -0.46
CA VAL A 99 10.22 -6.92 -0.02
C VAL A 99 10.66 -8.13 -0.83
N ASP A 100 9.72 -8.96 -1.27
CA ASP A 100 9.93 -10.13 -2.15
C ASP A 100 11.02 -11.08 -1.64
N ASN A 101 10.83 -11.58 -0.41
CA ASN A 101 11.75 -12.52 0.23
C ASN A 101 11.01 -13.82 0.62
N THR A 102 11.51 -14.94 0.11
CA THR A 102 10.92 -16.28 0.29
C THR A 102 10.82 -16.71 1.75
N SER A 103 11.66 -16.14 2.63
CA SER A 103 11.63 -16.40 4.07
C SER A 103 10.34 -15.93 4.74
N TYR A 104 9.60 -15.00 4.11
CA TYR A 104 8.35 -14.46 4.61
C TYR A 104 7.10 -15.05 3.95
N SER A 105 7.28 -16.02 3.03
CA SER A 105 6.20 -16.63 2.25
C SER A 105 5.11 -17.29 3.09
N ALA A 106 5.44 -17.80 4.28
CA ALA A 106 4.44 -18.38 5.19
C ALA A 106 3.51 -17.31 5.78
N ALA A 107 4.07 -16.18 6.21
CA ALA A 107 3.29 -15.07 6.75
C ALA A 107 2.47 -14.36 5.66
N GLN A 108 3.03 -14.21 4.47
CA GLN A 108 2.31 -13.67 3.32
C GLN A 108 1.11 -14.56 2.96
N ARG A 109 1.31 -15.87 2.80
CA ARG A 109 0.21 -16.81 2.50
C ARG A 109 -0.88 -16.80 3.57
N ALA A 110 -0.51 -16.76 4.84
CA ALA A 110 -1.50 -16.65 5.92
C ALA A 110 -2.34 -15.36 5.84
N ALA A 111 -1.74 -14.25 5.41
CA ALA A 111 -2.44 -12.99 5.20
C ALA A 111 -3.35 -13.04 3.98
N GLU A 112 -2.86 -13.61 2.86
CA GLU A 112 -3.64 -13.83 1.65
C GLU A 112 -4.86 -14.72 1.93
N ASP A 113 -4.67 -15.84 2.63
CA ASP A 113 -5.75 -16.76 3.01
C ASP A 113 -6.77 -16.07 3.91
N PHE A 114 -6.33 -15.25 4.87
CA PHE A 114 -7.21 -14.48 5.73
C PHE A 114 -8.08 -13.50 4.92
N ILE A 115 -7.49 -12.80 3.94
CA ILE A 115 -8.24 -11.89 3.05
C ILE A 115 -9.26 -12.69 2.23
N LEU A 116 -8.83 -13.77 1.56
CA LEU A 116 -9.69 -14.57 0.69
C LEU A 116 -10.89 -15.16 1.42
N ASN A 117 -10.68 -15.65 2.65
CA ASN A 117 -11.76 -16.17 3.50
C ASN A 117 -12.74 -15.09 3.96
N GLY A 118 -12.36 -13.81 3.89
CA GLY A 118 -13.19 -12.66 4.22
C GLY A 118 -14.08 -12.16 3.07
N MET A 119 -13.98 -12.74 1.87
CA MET A 119 -14.80 -12.31 0.72
C MET A 119 -16.27 -12.63 0.95
N LYS A 120 -17.13 -11.62 0.79
CA LYS A 120 -18.59 -11.76 0.92
C LYS A 120 -19.23 -12.31 -0.36
N PRO A 121 -20.46 -12.84 -0.30
CA PRO A 121 -21.17 -13.32 -1.49
C PRO A 121 -21.34 -12.28 -2.60
N ASP A 122 -21.44 -10.99 -2.26
CA ASP A 122 -21.54 -9.87 -3.20
C ASP A 122 -20.19 -9.49 -3.85
N GLY A 123 -19.09 -10.08 -3.36
CA GLY A 123 -17.73 -9.86 -3.83
C GLY A 123 -16.94 -8.82 -3.04
N SER A 124 -17.55 -8.15 -2.07
CA SER A 124 -16.86 -7.17 -1.24
C SER A 124 -16.07 -7.83 -0.10
N PHE A 125 -15.22 -7.05 0.56
CA PHE A 125 -14.52 -7.45 1.77
C PHE A 125 -14.99 -6.67 3.01
N GLY A 126 -16.20 -6.11 3.00
CA GLY A 126 -16.68 -5.29 4.10
C GLY A 126 -17.31 -3.98 3.63
N ASN A 127 -16.44 -2.99 3.44
CA ASN A 127 -16.73 -1.64 2.96
C ASN A 127 -15.79 -1.30 1.77
N GLU A 128 -15.92 -0.11 1.21
CA GLU A 128 -15.18 0.35 0.02
C GLU A 128 -13.67 0.44 0.25
N TYR A 129 -13.22 0.88 1.43
CA TYR A 129 -11.79 1.00 1.74
C TYR A 129 -11.13 -0.37 1.94
N THR A 130 -11.77 -1.23 2.73
CA THR A 130 -11.30 -2.59 2.97
C THR A 130 -11.30 -3.40 1.68
N THR A 131 -12.33 -3.23 0.85
CA THR A 131 -12.38 -3.85 -0.49
C THR A 131 -11.27 -3.33 -1.39
N GLY A 132 -11.00 -2.01 -1.36
CA GLY A 132 -9.89 -1.41 -2.08
C GLY A 132 -8.54 -2.01 -1.67
N LEU A 133 -8.23 -2.03 -0.37
CA LEU A 133 -6.98 -2.62 0.13
C LEU A 133 -6.85 -4.11 -0.21
N ALA A 134 -7.94 -4.88 -0.07
CA ALA A 134 -7.96 -6.30 -0.41
C ALA A 134 -7.66 -6.53 -1.90
N ILE A 135 -8.26 -5.75 -2.81
CA ILE A 135 -7.94 -5.81 -4.24
C ILE A 135 -6.44 -5.53 -4.46
N GLN A 136 -5.91 -4.43 -3.90
CA GLN A 136 -4.49 -4.09 -4.05
C GLN A 136 -3.56 -5.20 -3.54
N ALA A 137 -3.91 -5.86 -2.44
CA ALA A 137 -3.17 -6.99 -1.91
C ALA A 137 -3.26 -8.23 -2.81
N LEU A 138 -4.47 -8.60 -3.25
CA LEU A 138 -4.69 -9.79 -4.07
C LEU A 138 -4.12 -9.66 -5.49
N THR A 139 -3.93 -8.45 -6.02
CA THR A 139 -3.13 -8.28 -7.26
C THR A 139 -1.67 -8.70 -7.12
N ARG A 140 -1.19 -8.88 -5.88
CA ARG A 140 0.15 -9.39 -5.52
C ARG A 140 0.11 -10.80 -4.92
N TYR A 141 -0.98 -11.53 -5.17
CA TYR A 141 -1.15 -12.89 -4.68
C TYR A 141 -0.01 -13.81 -5.13
N SER A 142 0.62 -14.48 -4.17
CA SER A 142 1.78 -15.35 -4.40
C SER A 142 1.41 -16.83 -4.62
N GLY A 143 0.16 -17.22 -4.37
CA GLY A 143 -0.31 -18.59 -4.52
C GLY A 143 -0.70 -18.98 -5.95
N ALA A 144 -1.11 -20.24 -6.11
CA ALA A 144 -1.44 -20.84 -7.42
C ALA A 144 -2.94 -21.09 -7.60
N ARG A 145 -3.77 -20.08 -7.33
CA ARG A 145 -5.23 -20.16 -7.49
C ARG A 145 -5.66 -19.72 -8.88
N ASN A 146 -6.38 -20.59 -9.59
CA ASN A 146 -6.89 -20.29 -10.93
C ASN A 146 -8.07 -19.30 -10.93
N ASP A 147 -8.77 -19.15 -9.80
CA ASP A 147 -9.94 -18.28 -9.65
C ASP A 147 -9.60 -16.87 -9.16
N ILE A 148 -8.34 -16.58 -8.84
CA ILE A 148 -7.93 -15.33 -8.19
C ILE A 148 -8.30 -14.09 -9.03
N ASP A 149 -8.07 -14.12 -10.34
CA ASP A 149 -8.40 -13.01 -11.23
C ASP A 149 -9.91 -12.75 -11.29
N GLY A 150 -10.72 -13.80 -11.25
CA GLY A 150 -12.17 -13.69 -11.20
C GLY A 150 -12.66 -13.11 -9.88
N MET A 151 -12.02 -13.47 -8.76
CA MET A 151 -12.32 -12.90 -7.45
C MET A 151 -11.95 -11.41 -7.38
N ILE A 152 -10.78 -11.04 -7.88
CA ILE A 152 -10.34 -9.64 -7.98
C ILE A 152 -11.32 -8.84 -8.84
N GLN A 153 -11.68 -9.35 -10.02
CA GLN A 153 -12.63 -8.68 -10.91
C GLN A 153 -13.99 -8.45 -10.23
N LYS A 154 -14.53 -9.48 -9.57
CA LYS A 154 -15.81 -9.39 -8.87
C LYS A 154 -15.77 -8.32 -7.76
N ALA A 155 -14.67 -8.24 -7.01
CA ALA A 155 -14.47 -7.22 -5.99
C ALA A 155 -14.33 -5.81 -6.60
N GLN A 156 -13.59 -5.67 -7.71
CA GLN A 156 -13.44 -4.42 -8.45
C GLN A 156 -14.78 -3.91 -8.98
N ASP A 157 -15.59 -4.79 -9.56
CA ASP A 157 -16.92 -4.43 -10.07
C ASP A 157 -17.84 -3.96 -8.93
N TRP A 158 -17.80 -4.64 -7.78
CA TRP A 158 -18.52 -4.21 -6.59
C TRP A 158 -18.03 -2.83 -6.13
N LEU A 159 -16.72 -2.63 -6.06
CA LEU A 159 -16.13 -1.39 -5.61
C LEU A 159 -16.51 -0.22 -6.52
N ALA A 160 -16.39 -0.39 -7.84
CA ALA A 160 -16.76 0.62 -8.84
C ALA A 160 -18.21 1.08 -8.66
N ARG A 161 -19.17 0.15 -8.54
CA ARG A 161 -20.58 0.48 -8.30
C ARG A 161 -20.82 1.23 -6.99
N ASN A 162 -19.98 0.99 -5.97
CA ASN A 162 -20.18 1.54 -4.63
C ASN A 162 -19.44 2.86 -4.37
N VAL A 163 -18.55 3.32 -5.27
CA VAL A 163 -17.78 4.57 -5.08
C VAL A 163 -18.05 5.67 -6.10
N ILE A 164 -18.71 5.36 -7.23
CA ILE A 164 -19.09 6.37 -8.22
C ILE A 164 -19.97 7.45 -7.54
N GLY A 165 -19.52 8.71 -7.64
CA GLY A 165 -20.21 9.88 -7.09
C GLY A 165 -20.17 10.02 -5.55
N LYS A 166 -19.37 9.20 -4.85
CA LYS A 166 -19.40 9.11 -3.37
C LYS A 166 -18.08 9.48 -2.68
N PHE A 167 -17.04 9.90 -3.41
CA PHE A 167 -15.81 10.36 -2.77
C PHE A 167 -16.04 11.71 -2.07
N ALA A 168 -16.13 11.70 -0.75
CA ALA A 168 -16.31 12.93 0.03
C ALA A 168 -15.01 13.75 0.16
N ASN A 169 -13.83 13.12 -0.02
CA ASN A 169 -12.54 13.82 -0.01
C ASN A 169 -11.44 13.04 -0.78
N VAL A 170 -10.32 13.72 -1.01
CA VAL A 170 -9.15 13.20 -1.73
C VAL A 170 -8.53 11.98 -1.02
N ALA A 171 -8.51 11.96 0.31
CA ALA A 171 -7.93 10.84 1.05
C ALA A 171 -8.71 9.53 0.82
N MET A 172 -10.04 9.62 0.71
CA MET A 172 -10.89 8.48 0.37
C MET A 172 -10.62 8.00 -1.06
N ALA A 173 -10.54 8.93 -2.02
CA ALA A 173 -10.25 8.60 -3.40
C ALA A 173 -8.88 7.90 -3.52
N ASN A 174 -7.84 8.44 -2.88
CA ASN A 174 -6.48 7.89 -2.95
C ASN A 174 -6.37 6.46 -2.43
N GLN A 175 -7.21 6.04 -1.48
CA GLN A 175 -7.18 4.67 -0.95
C GLN A 175 -7.80 3.63 -1.89
N VAL A 176 -8.66 4.07 -2.80
CA VAL A 176 -9.53 3.20 -3.60
C VAL A 176 -9.16 3.23 -5.09
N LEU A 177 -8.69 4.37 -5.60
CA LEU A 177 -8.34 4.54 -7.01
C LEU A 177 -7.30 3.53 -7.51
N PRO A 178 -6.23 3.18 -6.78
CA PRO A 178 -5.29 2.15 -7.23
C PRO A 178 -6.00 0.80 -7.46
N ALA A 179 -6.89 0.40 -6.54
CA ALA A 179 -7.65 -0.83 -6.66
C ALA A 179 -8.53 -0.86 -7.92
N LEU A 180 -9.20 0.26 -8.23
CA LEU A 180 -9.99 0.38 -9.47
C LEU A 180 -9.14 0.30 -10.73
N ALA A 181 -7.88 0.76 -10.67
CA ALA A 181 -6.92 0.63 -11.76
C ALA A 181 -6.21 -0.74 -11.80
N ARG A 182 -6.59 -1.70 -10.93
CA ARG A 182 -5.88 -2.97 -10.73
C ARG A 182 -4.40 -2.77 -10.41
N ARG A 183 -4.11 -1.72 -9.66
CA ARG A 183 -2.78 -1.34 -9.13
C ARG A 183 -2.77 -1.48 -7.62
N SER A 184 -1.57 -1.46 -7.07
CA SER A 184 -1.25 -1.62 -5.67
C SER A 184 -0.22 -0.58 -5.26
N TYR A 185 -0.15 -0.22 -3.98
CA TYR A 185 0.94 0.60 -3.47
C TYR A 185 2.33 -0.03 -3.68
N VAL A 186 2.40 -1.33 -3.95
CA VAL A 186 3.63 -2.04 -4.34
C VAL A 186 4.13 -1.62 -5.72
N ASP A 187 3.25 -1.19 -6.64
CA ASP A 187 3.64 -0.71 -7.97
C ASP A 187 4.51 0.56 -7.91
N ILE A 188 4.54 1.25 -6.77
CA ILE A 188 5.32 2.48 -6.59
C ILE A 188 6.82 2.21 -6.71
N LYS A 189 7.30 1.05 -6.24
CA LYS A 189 8.70 0.61 -6.38
C LYS A 189 9.18 0.55 -7.83
N ASP A 190 8.26 0.22 -8.74
CA ASP A 190 8.56 0.01 -10.17
C ASP A 190 8.30 1.28 -11.02
N LEU A 191 7.96 2.41 -10.40
CA LEU A 191 7.72 3.66 -11.13
C LEU A 191 8.98 4.15 -11.83
N LYS A 192 8.88 4.29 -13.15
CA LYS A 192 9.92 4.90 -13.97
C LYS A 192 9.79 6.43 -13.89
N CYS A 193 10.51 7.02 -12.95
CA CYS A 193 10.61 8.46 -12.84
C CYS A 193 11.38 9.03 -14.04
N HIS A 194 10.68 9.68 -14.96
CA HIS A 194 11.32 10.42 -16.04
C HIS A 194 12.05 11.62 -15.45
N THR A 195 13.37 11.67 -15.60
CA THR A 195 14.13 12.89 -15.39
C THR A 195 13.67 13.92 -16.42
N LYS A 196 13.07 15.03 -15.97
CA LYS A 196 12.92 16.19 -16.86
C LYS A 196 14.32 16.57 -17.35
N PRO A 197 14.52 16.85 -18.66
CA PRO A 197 15.74 17.49 -19.12
C PRO A 197 15.95 18.77 -18.31
N ASN A 198 17.19 19.04 -17.91
CA ASN A 198 17.61 20.29 -17.27
C ASN A 198 17.40 21.46 -18.25
N THR A 199 16.16 21.92 -18.41
CA THR A 199 15.85 23.23 -18.99
C THR A 199 15.44 24.12 -17.83
N GLY A 200 16.34 25.06 -17.51
CA GLY A 200 16.22 25.95 -16.35
C GLY A 200 14.84 26.59 -16.21
N VAL A 201 14.37 26.58 -14.96
CA VAL A 201 13.34 27.41 -14.35
C VAL A 201 11.96 27.44 -15.02
N SER A 202 11.01 26.73 -14.40
CA SER A 202 9.73 27.33 -14.02
C SER A 202 9.11 26.55 -12.85
N ASN A 203 8.85 27.26 -11.75
CA ASN A 203 8.20 26.79 -10.52
C ASN A 203 6.70 26.52 -10.78
N THR A 204 6.42 25.49 -11.55
CA THR A 204 5.12 24.82 -11.56
C THR A 204 5.43 23.34 -11.64
N TYR A 205 5.05 22.59 -10.60
CA TYR A 205 4.97 21.14 -10.69
C TYR A 205 3.63 20.81 -11.34
N PRO A 206 3.55 20.54 -12.67
CA PRO A 206 2.45 19.74 -13.14
C PRO A 206 2.75 18.33 -12.62
N ILE A 207 1.98 17.90 -11.62
CA ILE A 207 1.76 16.47 -11.42
C ILE A 207 1.16 16.02 -12.75
N ASN A 208 1.97 15.42 -13.62
CA ASN A 208 1.49 14.95 -14.90
C ASN A 208 0.63 13.70 -14.62
N MET A 209 -0.69 13.92 -14.50
CA MET A 209 -1.68 12.86 -14.35
C MET A 209 -2.00 12.14 -15.68
N ASP A 210 -1.35 12.48 -16.79
CA ASP A 210 -1.59 11.87 -18.11
C ASP A 210 -1.20 10.39 -18.16
N HIS A 211 -0.50 9.86 -17.14
CA HIS A 211 -0.22 8.43 -16.99
C HIS A 211 -1.28 7.66 -16.19
N TYR A 212 -2.24 8.35 -15.56
CA TYR A 212 -3.41 7.75 -14.91
C TYR A 212 -4.66 8.01 -15.75
N VAL A 213 -4.64 7.59 -17.02
CA VAL A 213 -5.87 7.54 -17.81
C VAL A 213 -6.69 6.35 -17.31
N PHE A 214 -7.63 6.62 -16.40
CA PHE A 214 -8.74 5.72 -16.15
C PHE A 214 -9.61 5.69 -17.39
N ASN A 215 -9.44 4.67 -18.23
CA ASN A 215 -10.26 4.51 -19.42
C ASN A 215 -11.63 3.97 -18.99
N VAL A 216 -12.54 4.87 -18.61
CA VAL A 216 -13.91 4.53 -18.18
C VAL A 216 -14.84 4.28 -19.37
N THR A 217 -14.33 4.33 -20.62
CA THR A 217 -15.14 4.35 -21.84
C THR A 217 -15.45 2.99 -22.47
N THR A 218 -15.19 1.88 -21.79
CA THR A 218 -15.69 0.56 -22.24
C THR A 218 -16.21 -0.25 -21.05
N TRP A 219 -17.48 -0.02 -20.70
CA TRP A 219 -18.34 -0.94 -19.96
C TRP A 219 -19.71 -0.95 -20.62
#